data_AF-A0A8S1FBA5-F1
#
_entry.id   AF-A0A8S1FBA5-F1
#
_cell.length_a   1.000
_cell.length_b   1.000
_cell.length_c   1.000
_cell.angle_alpha   90.00
_cell.angle_beta   90.00
_cell.angle_gamma   90.00
#
_symmetry.space_group_name_H-M   'P 1'
#
loop_
_entity.id
_entity.type
_entity.pdbx_description
1 polymer ?
#
loop_
_entity_poly.entity_id
_entity_poly.type
_entity_poly.pdbx_seq_one_letter_code
_entity_poly.pdbx_strand_id
1 'polypeptide(L)'
;MLAEVYDRAMMKFQCYRNPTNCSESVNNLKFFAYSSHDRTMFILMGLLGVEELVDTEVGWPDYTATLMFENFVKNGTDDNYFRLLYRAHPFETTFQVVTQKIKDCDNQEYCSMEVLRNITDTYKTDMDIDTMCNTPIQKSGNSQRNLLFLANTLIVSFAKHFV
;
A
#
# COMPACT_ATOMS: atom_id res chain seq x y z
N MET A 1 -7.76 0.21 -1.85
CA MET A 1 -6.47 -0.28 -1.31
C MET A 1 -5.49 0.87 -1.09
N LEU A 2 -5.05 1.58 -2.15
CA LEU A 2 -4.05 2.66 -2.03
C LEU A 2 -4.46 3.76 -1.04
N ALA A 3 -5.67 4.32 -1.19
CA ALA A 3 -6.19 5.35 -0.28
C ALA A 3 -6.27 4.88 1.17
N GLU A 4 -6.69 3.63 1.41
CA GLU A 4 -6.70 3.03 2.75
C GLU A 4 -5.28 2.97 3.35
N VAL A 5 -4.27 2.56 2.58
CA VAL A 5 -2.86 2.53 3.05
C VAL A 5 -2.39 3.93 3.43
N TYR A 6 -2.67 4.93 2.58
CA TYR A 6 -2.35 6.34 2.85
C TYR A 6 -3.06 6.85 4.11
N ASP A 7 -4.38 6.64 4.21
CA ASP A 7 -5.20 7.11 5.33
C ASP A 7 -4.74 6.46 6.65
N ARG A 8 -4.36 5.18 6.66
CA ARG A 8 -3.78 4.52 7.85
C ARG A 8 -2.41 5.07 8.24
N ALA A 9 -1.54 5.32 7.26
CA ALA A 9 -0.24 5.93 7.52
C ALA A 9 -0.41 7.34 8.14
N MET A 10 -1.30 8.15 7.57
CA MET A 10 -1.59 9.49 8.06
C MET A 10 -2.28 9.50 9.42
N MET A 11 -3.22 8.59 9.66
CA MET A 11 -3.85 8.38 10.96
C MET A 11 -2.79 8.11 12.04
N LYS A 12 -1.82 7.24 11.74
CA LYS A 12 -0.74 6.91 12.69
C LYS A 12 0.22 8.09 12.88
N PHE A 13 0.55 8.82 11.82
CA PHE A 13 1.39 10.01 11.88
C PHE A 13 0.73 11.17 12.66
N GLN A 14 -0.57 11.38 12.50
CA GLN A 14 -1.31 12.37 13.29
C GLN A 14 -1.34 12.00 14.77
N CYS A 15 -1.56 10.71 15.08
CA CYS A 15 -1.48 10.18 16.44
C CYS A 15 -0.09 10.41 17.06
N TYR A 16 0.97 10.24 16.27
CA TYR A 16 2.34 10.53 16.70
C TYR A 16 2.55 12.02 17.05
N ARG A 17 2.09 12.94 16.20
CA ARG A 17 2.24 14.39 16.44
C ARG A 17 1.40 14.92 17.59
N ASN A 18 0.25 14.30 17.85
CA ASN A 18 -0.65 14.72 18.92
C ASN A 18 -1.20 13.51 19.70
N PRO A 19 -0.40 12.94 20.62
CA PRO A 19 -0.78 11.71 21.33
C PRO A 19 -2.01 11.85 22.21
N THR A 20 -2.32 13.06 22.70
CA THR A 20 -3.46 13.30 23.60
C THR A 20 -4.81 13.21 22.89
N ASN A 21 -4.84 13.45 21.57
CA ASN A 21 -6.04 13.34 20.73
C ASN A 21 -6.12 11.98 20.01
N CYS A 22 -5.27 11.03 20.34
CA CYS A 22 -5.25 9.72 19.72
C CYS A 22 -5.94 8.67 20.62
N SER A 23 -6.70 7.76 20.00
CA SER A 23 -7.21 6.60 20.74
C SER A 23 -6.06 5.68 21.14
N GLU A 24 -6.16 5.08 22.32
CA GLU A 24 -5.16 4.14 22.83
C GLU A 24 -4.93 2.97 21.86
N SER A 25 -6.00 2.48 21.22
CA SER A 25 -5.93 1.40 20.23
C SER A 25 -5.01 1.75 19.05
N VAL A 26 -5.12 2.97 18.52
CA VAL A 26 -4.34 3.44 17.38
C VAL A 26 -2.92 3.76 17.81
N ASN A 27 -2.74 4.31 19.01
CA ASN A 27 -1.42 4.60 19.56
C ASN A 27 -0.59 3.31 19.79
N ASN A 28 -1.24 2.25 20.26
CA ASN A 28 -0.57 0.97 20.51
C ASN A 28 -0.39 0.12 19.25
N LEU A 29 -1.18 0.36 18.19
CA LEU A 29 -1.08 -0.37 16.95
C LEU A 29 0.29 -0.16 16.28
N LYS A 30 0.93 -1.28 15.91
CA LYS A 30 2.25 -1.29 15.24
C LYS A 30 2.16 -1.50 13.75
N PHE A 31 1.15 -2.25 13.31
CA PHE A 31 0.92 -2.49 11.90
C PHE A 31 -0.54 -2.73 11.54
N PHE A 32 -0.87 -2.44 10.29
CA PHE A 32 -2.07 -2.90 9.62
C PHE A 32 -1.69 -4.01 8.65
N ALA A 33 -2.41 -5.12 8.68
CA ALA A 33 -2.17 -6.27 7.83
C ALA A 33 -3.44 -6.58 7.03
N TYR A 34 -3.32 -6.65 5.71
CA TYR A 34 -4.43 -6.96 4.82
C TYR A 34 -4.10 -8.20 4.01
N SER A 35 -4.96 -9.21 4.03
CA SER A 35 -4.91 -10.29 3.05
C SER A 35 -5.69 -9.86 1.81
N SER A 36 -5.12 -10.04 0.63
CA SER A 36 -5.75 -9.74 -0.64
C SER A 36 -5.41 -10.77 -1.71
N HIS A 37 -5.84 -10.50 -2.94
CA HIS A 37 -5.54 -11.31 -4.11
C HIS A 37 -4.41 -10.68 -4.94
N ASP A 38 -3.73 -11.54 -5.70
CA ASP A 38 -2.75 -11.20 -6.73
C ASP A 38 -3.14 -9.99 -7.58
N ARG A 39 -4.40 -9.89 -8.02
CA ARG A 39 -4.90 -8.75 -8.81
C ARG A 39 -4.89 -7.44 -8.05
N THR A 40 -5.34 -7.43 -6.80
CA THR A 40 -5.36 -6.21 -5.98
C THR A 40 -3.94 -5.70 -5.79
N MET A 41 -3.01 -6.61 -5.54
CA MET A 41 -1.60 -6.33 -5.39
C MET A 41 -1.00 -5.79 -6.69
N PHE A 42 -1.25 -6.44 -7.83
CA PHE A 42 -0.77 -5.99 -9.14
C PHE A 42 -1.31 -4.61 -9.50
N ILE A 43 -2.60 -4.35 -9.25
CA ILE A 43 -3.19 -3.02 -9.43
C ILE A 43 -2.48 -2.00 -8.55
N LEU A 44 -2.26 -2.31 -7.26
CA LEU A 44 -1.54 -1.42 -6.35
C LEU A 44 -0.11 -1.13 -6.85
N MET A 45 0.61 -2.14 -7.33
CA MET A 45 1.95 -1.98 -7.93
C MET A 45 1.90 -1.11 -9.17
N GLY A 46 0.91 -1.29 -10.05
CA GLY A 46 0.71 -0.45 -11.23
C GLY A 46 0.39 1.01 -10.90
N LEU A 47 -0.42 1.27 -9.86
CA LEU A 47 -0.69 2.63 -9.40
C LEU A 47 0.57 3.33 -8.87
N LEU A 48 1.52 2.56 -8.32
CA LEU A 48 2.81 3.05 -7.82
C LEU A 48 3.89 3.08 -8.92
N GLY A 49 3.60 2.52 -10.11
CA GLY A 49 4.55 2.41 -11.22
C GLY A 49 5.67 1.40 -10.99
N VAL A 50 5.42 0.35 -10.20
CA VAL A 50 6.41 -0.69 -9.83
C VAL A 50 5.98 -2.10 -10.24
N GLU A 51 5.04 -2.22 -11.17
CA GLU A 51 4.54 -3.50 -11.69
C GLU A 51 5.62 -4.35 -12.36
N GLU A 52 6.70 -3.73 -12.84
CA GLU A 52 7.87 -4.42 -13.42
C GLU A 52 8.58 -5.36 -12.42
N LEU A 53 8.32 -5.21 -11.11
CA LEU A 53 8.85 -6.10 -10.09
C LEU A 53 8.20 -7.50 -10.11
N VAL A 54 7.09 -7.66 -10.83
CA VAL A 54 6.43 -8.96 -11.00
C VAL A 54 7.12 -9.75 -12.10
N ASP A 55 8.05 -10.60 -11.67
CA ASP A 55 8.84 -11.48 -12.54
C ASP A 55 8.33 -12.93 -12.50
N THR A 56 7.05 -13.12 -12.83
CA THR A 56 6.45 -14.47 -12.93
C THR A 56 6.03 -14.74 -14.37
N GLU A 57 6.10 -16.01 -14.79
CA GLU A 57 5.69 -16.42 -16.15
C GLU A 57 4.24 -16.05 -16.48
N VAL A 58 3.38 -16.02 -15.45
CA VAL A 58 1.95 -15.71 -15.58
C VAL A 58 1.65 -14.20 -15.52
N GLY A 59 2.64 -13.36 -15.19
CA GLY A 59 2.50 -11.91 -15.09
C GLY A 59 1.72 -11.43 -13.85
N TRP A 60 1.61 -12.25 -12.81
CA TRP A 60 0.94 -11.92 -11.55
C TRP A 60 1.88 -12.10 -10.35
N PRO A 61 1.72 -11.31 -9.27
CA PRO A 61 2.48 -11.54 -8.05
C PRO A 61 2.33 -12.99 -7.57
N ASP A 62 3.44 -13.63 -7.19
CA ASP A 62 3.45 -15.02 -6.77
C ASP A 62 2.65 -15.22 -5.47
N TYR A 63 2.33 -16.48 -5.16
CA TYR A 63 1.71 -16.88 -3.91
C TYR A 63 2.49 -16.30 -2.72
N THR A 64 1.81 -15.60 -1.80
CA THR A 64 2.40 -14.94 -0.62
C THR A 64 3.40 -13.81 -0.91
N ALA A 65 3.42 -13.29 -2.14
CA ALA A 65 4.03 -11.99 -2.41
C ALA A 65 3.55 -10.96 -1.36
N THR A 66 4.41 -10.03 -0.98
CA THR A 66 4.11 -9.08 0.09
C THR A 66 4.65 -7.71 -0.25
N LEU A 67 3.78 -6.70 -0.16
CA LEU A 67 4.15 -5.30 -0.24
C LEU A 67 4.06 -4.74 1.17
N MET A 68 5.10 -4.06 1.61
CA MET A 68 5.16 -3.52 2.95
C MET A 68 5.48 -2.03 2.88
N PHE A 69 4.59 -1.23 3.44
CA PHE A 69 4.74 0.21 3.55
C PHE A 69 5.23 0.53 4.94
N GLU A 70 6.40 1.12 5.05
CA GLU A 70 6.89 1.59 6.34
C GLU A 70 6.84 3.11 6.37
N ASN A 71 6.15 3.67 7.35
CA ASN A 71 6.04 5.09 7.61
C ASN A 71 7.13 5.54 8.59
N PHE A 72 7.82 6.63 8.26
CA PHE A 72 8.95 7.19 8.98
C PHE A 72 8.73 8.68 9.24
N VAL A 73 9.14 9.14 10.42
CA VAL A 73 9.20 10.56 10.73
C VAL A 73 10.65 10.99 10.85
N LYS A 74 11.02 12.05 10.13
CA LYS A 74 12.37 12.62 10.20
C LYS A 74 12.56 13.37 11.51
N ASN A 75 13.63 13.03 12.23
CA ASN A 75 13.95 13.67 13.49
C ASN A 75 14.20 15.17 13.30
N GLY A 76 13.62 16.00 14.19
CA GLY A 76 13.81 17.44 14.23
C GLY A 76 12.96 18.28 13.26
N THR A 77 12.29 17.68 12.27
CA THR A 77 11.43 18.42 11.32
C THR A 77 9.98 17.94 11.29
N ASP A 78 9.66 16.82 11.93
CA ASP A 78 8.34 16.15 11.86
C ASP A 78 7.86 15.83 10.44
N ASP A 79 8.78 15.78 9.48
CA ASP A 79 8.45 15.43 8.09
C ASP A 79 8.16 13.94 7.98
N ASN A 80 7.09 13.58 7.27
CA ASN A 80 6.64 12.20 7.12
C ASN A 80 7.09 11.60 5.78
N TYR A 81 7.70 10.42 5.84
CA TYR A 81 8.23 9.68 4.71
C TYR A 81 7.72 8.24 4.73
N PHE A 82 7.81 7.57 3.59
CA PHE A 82 7.58 6.14 3.51
C PHE A 82 8.72 5.41 2.81
N ARG A 83 8.86 4.12 3.12
CA ARG A 83 9.68 3.16 2.39
C ARG A 83 8.77 2.05 1.88
N LEU A 84 8.93 1.68 0.62
CA LEU A 84 8.24 0.56 0.01
C LEU A 84 9.18 -0.65 -0.02
N LEU A 85 8.69 -1.75 0.52
CA LEU A 85 9.38 -3.03 0.57
C LEU A 85 8.58 -4.06 -0.22
N TYR A 86 9.27 -4.92 -0.96
CA TYR A 86 8.65 -6.01 -1.70
C TYR A 86 9.35 -7.34 -1.41
N ARG A 87 8.56 -8.40 -1.30
CA ARG A 87 9.01 -9.79 -1.25
C ARG A 87 8.20 -10.57 -2.28
N ALA A 88 8.87 -11.21 -3.23
CA ALA A 88 8.21 -11.75 -4.41
C ALA A 88 7.49 -13.07 -4.14
N HIS A 89 8.06 -13.96 -3.33
CA HIS A 89 7.57 -15.34 -3.17
C HIS A 89 7.86 -15.90 -1.76
N PRO A 90 7.31 -17.07 -1.36
CA PRO A 90 7.42 -17.57 0.03
C PRO A 90 8.83 -18.03 0.39
N PHE A 91 9.59 -18.49 -0.61
CA PHE A 91 10.98 -18.92 -0.43
C PHE A 91 11.98 -17.76 -0.33
N GLU A 92 11.56 -16.52 -0.58
CA GLU A 92 12.41 -15.35 -0.41
C GLU A 92 12.33 -14.91 1.05
N THR A 93 13.46 -14.92 1.74
CA THR A 93 13.49 -14.63 3.20
C THR A 93 13.66 -13.14 3.51
N THR A 94 13.99 -12.33 2.51
CA THR A 94 14.31 -10.91 2.66
C THR A 94 13.32 -10.03 1.91
N PHE A 95 12.98 -8.89 2.50
CA PHE A 95 12.29 -7.83 1.79
C PHE A 95 13.32 -6.94 1.08
N GLN A 96 13.07 -6.65 -0.18
CA GLN A 96 13.86 -5.72 -0.97
C GLN A 96 13.26 -4.31 -0.85
N VAL A 97 14.09 -3.30 -0.66
CA VAL A 97 13.63 -1.91 -0.75
C VAL A 97 13.42 -1.57 -2.22
N VAL A 98 12.22 -1.12 -2.56
CA VAL A 98 11.79 -0.80 -3.92
C VAL A 98 11.24 0.62 -4.05
N THR A 99 11.36 1.45 -3.01
CA THR A 99 10.94 2.87 -3.02
C THR A 99 11.51 3.63 -4.21
N GLN A 100 12.78 3.39 -4.54
CA GLN A 100 13.51 4.03 -5.64
C GLN A 100 12.92 3.74 -7.02
N LYS A 101 12.08 2.70 -7.15
CA LYS A 101 11.40 2.36 -8.39
C LYS A 101 10.18 3.25 -8.65
N ILE A 102 9.66 3.93 -7.63
CA ILE A 102 8.60 4.91 -7.79
C ILE A 102 9.21 6.17 -8.40
N LYS A 103 8.72 6.54 -9.58
CA LYS A 103 9.27 7.62 -10.43
C LYS A 103 9.54 8.93 -9.67
N ASP A 104 8.61 9.34 -8.81
CA ASP A 104 8.65 10.63 -8.12
C ASP A 104 9.40 10.59 -6.77
N CYS A 105 10.09 9.48 -6.47
CA CYS A 105 10.87 9.30 -5.25
C CYS A 105 12.38 9.56 -5.43
N ASP A 106 12.79 10.16 -6.56
CA ASP A 106 14.17 10.62 -6.83
C ASP A 106 15.28 9.58 -6.56
N ASN A 107 15.00 8.30 -6.83
CA ASN A 107 15.87 7.16 -6.54
C ASN A 107 16.32 7.06 -5.06
N GLN A 108 15.55 7.62 -4.13
CA GLN A 108 15.84 7.58 -2.69
C GLN A 108 15.27 6.33 -2.02
N GLU A 109 15.88 5.92 -0.90
CA GLU A 109 15.37 4.82 -0.07
C GLU A 109 14.05 5.19 0.65
N TYR A 110 13.92 6.47 1.01
CA TYR A 110 12.77 7.06 1.67
C TYR A 110 12.12 8.09 0.75
N CYS A 111 10.81 8.05 0.63
CA CYS A 111 10.05 8.94 -0.23
C CYS A 111 9.08 9.79 0.58
N SER A 112 8.90 11.05 0.19
CA SER A 112 7.98 11.95 0.89
C SER A 112 6.56 11.40 0.85
N MET A 113 5.85 11.47 1.97
CA MET A 113 4.43 11.10 2.00
C MET A 113 3.56 11.98 1.09
N GLU A 114 4.06 13.14 0.67
CA GLU A 114 3.40 13.95 -0.35
C GLU A 114 3.31 13.22 -1.71
N VAL A 115 4.32 12.43 -2.09
CA VAL A 115 4.29 11.64 -3.32
C VAL A 115 3.14 10.61 -3.25
N LEU A 116 3.04 9.88 -2.14
CA LEU A 116 1.97 8.90 -1.95
C LEU A 116 0.58 9.57 -1.89
N ARG A 117 0.48 10.77 -1.29
CA ARG A 117 -0.73 11.59 -1.34
C ARG A 117 -1.12 11.93 -2.77
N ASN A 118 -0.19 12.45 -3.57
CA ASN A 118 -0.47 12.88 -4.94
C ASN A 118 -0.91 11.70 -5.83
N ILE A 119 -0.28 10.54 -5.70
CA ILE A 119 -0.72 9.31 -6.38
C ILE A 119 -2.13 8.93 -5.91
N THR A 120 -2.37 8.96 -4.59
CA THR A 120 -3.69 8.65 -4.03
C THR A 120 -4.76 9.60 -4.57
N ASP A 121 -4.55 10.90 -4.53
CA ASP A 121 -5.51 11.91 -4.98
C ASP A 121 -5.78 11.83 -6.49
N THR A 122 -4.80 11.39 -7.29
CA THR A 122 -4.96 11.18 -8.74
C THR A 122 -5.94 10.05 -9.07
N TYR A 123 -5.95 8.99 -8.26
CA TYR A 123 -6.73 7.77 -8.53
C TYR A 123 -7.90 7.54 -7.58
N LYS A 124 -7.99 8.31 -6.48
CA LYS A 124 -9.10 8.23 -5.55
C LYS A 124 -10.34 8.80 -6.23
N THR A 125 -11.44 8.07 -6.09
CA THR A 125 -12.77 8.53 -6.50
C THR A 125 -13.32 9.56 -5.52
N ASP A 126 -13.98 10.59 -6.03
CA ASP A 126 -14.69 11.59 -5.22
C ASP A 126 -15.95 11.00 -4.54
N MET A 127 -16.46 9.89 -5.07
CA MET A 127 -17.61 9.20 -4.48
C MET A 127 -17.22 8.46 -3.20
N ASP A 128 -18.03 8.59 -2.17
CA ASP A 128 -17.89 7.78 -0.96
C ASP A 128 -18.18 6.30 -1.24
N ILE A 129 -17.68 5.43 -0.35
CA ILE A 129 -17.76 3.98 -0.56
C ILE A 129 -19.21 3.45 -0.56
N ASP A 130 -20.11 4.09 0.20
CA ASP A 130 -21.51 3.67 0.24
C ASP A 130 -22.18 4.01 -1.09
N THR A 131 -21.93 5.21 -1.63
CA THR A 131 -22.40 5.59 -2.97
C THR A 131 -21.81 4.66 -4.03
N MET A 132 -20.54 4.33 -3.98
CA MET A 132 -19.92 3.38 -4.93
C MET A 132 -20.56 1.99 -4.86
N CYS A 133 -20.76 1.44 -3.66
CA CYS A 133 -21.29 0.10 -3.48
C CYS A 133 -22.77 0.00 -3.88
N ASN A 134 -23.51 1.10 -3.76
CA ASN A 134 -24.93 1.16 -4.09
C ASN A 134 -25.20 1.66 -5.52
N THR A 135 -24.19 2.11 -6.26
CA THR A 135 -24.32 2.49 -7.67
C THR A 135 -24.27 1.25 -8.57
N PRO A 136 -25.33 0.94 -9.35
CA PRO A 136 -25.33 -0.23 -10.23
C PRO A 136 -24.23 -0.12 -11.28
N ILE A 137 -23.36 -1.14 -11.35
CA ILE A 137 -22.39 -1.26 -12.45
C ILE A 137 -23.18 -1.44 -13.75
N GLN A 138 -23.03 -0.51 -14.71
CA GLN A 138 -23.64 -0.69 -16.03
C GLN A 138 -23.08 -1.96 -16.68
N LYS A 139 -23.96 -2.94 -16.94
CA LYS A 139 -23.57 -4.22 -17.52
C LYS A 139 -23.01 -4.01 -18.93
N SER A 140 -21.70 -4.14 -19.07
CA SER A 140 -21.05 -4.38 -20.35
C SER A 140 -20.61 -5.85 -20.41
N GLY A 141 -21.15 -6.58 -21.40
CA GLY A 141 -20.47 -7.70 -22.06
C GLY A 141 -20.22 -8.99 -21.27
N ASN A 142 -20.86 -10.07 -21.73
CA ASN A 142 -20.83 -11.42 -21.20
C ASN A 142 -19.44 -12.09 -21.32
N SER A 143 -18.78 -12.44 -20.20
CA SER A 143 -17.80 -13.55 -20.17
C SER A 143 -17.57 -14.05 -18.75
N GLN A 144 -18.27 -15.12 -18.36
CA GLN A 144 -17.91 -15.91 -17.18
C GLN A 144 -16.78 -16.87 -17.58
N ARG A 145 -15.55 -16.56 -17.17
CA ARG A 145 -14.49 -17.56 -17.06
C ARG A 145 -14.34 -17.96 -15.59
N ASN A 146 -14.72 -19.19 -15.29
CA ASN A 146 -14.39 -19.84 -14.03
C ASN A 146 -12.87 -20.00 -13.94
N LEU A 147 -12.21 -19.06 -13.27
CA LEU A 147 -10.80 -19.18 -12.91
C LEU A 147 -10.74 -19.68 -11.46
N LEU A 148 -10.08 -20.81 -11.23
CA LEU A 148 -9.78 -21.29 -9.88
C LEU A 148 -9.00 -20.21 -9.13
N PHE A 149 -9.57 -19.71 -8.04
CA PHE A 149 -9.04 -18.64 -7.22
C PHE A 149 -8.17 -19.21 -6.10
N LEU A 150 -6.85 -19.02 -6.16
CA LEU A 150 -5.96 -19.26 -5.02
C LEU A 150 -4.80 -18.26 -5.03
N ALA A 151 -4.78 -17.34 -4.06
CA ALA A 151 -3.59 -16.88 -3.32
C ALA A 151 -3.99 -15.75 -2.34
N ASN A 152 -3.56 -15.87 -1.08
CA ASN A 152 -3.62 -14.83 -0.06
C ASN A 152 -2.30 -14.04 -0.10
N THR A 153 -2.38 -12.75 -0.38
CA THR A 153 -1.25 -11.81 -0.49
C THR A 153 -1.32 -10.80 0.65
N LEU A 154 -0.24 -10.62 1.41
CA LEU A 154 -0.24 -9.78 2.61
C LEU A 154 0.25 -8.36 2.26
N ILE A 155 -0.49 -7.33 2.70
CA ILE A 155 -0.02 -5.94 2.69
C ILE A 155 0.15 -5.50 4.13
N VAL A 156 1.37 -5.13 4.51
CA VAL A 156 1.66 -4.70 5.89
C VAL A 156 2.10 -3.25 5.92
N SER A 157 1.37 -2.40 6.64
CA SER A 157 1.76 -1.01 6.88
C SER A 157 2.29 -0.87 8.31
N PHE A 158 3.53 -0.41 8.50
CA PHE A 158 4.15 -0.18 9.81
C PHE A 158 4.48 1.30 10.02
N ALA A 159 4.55 1.74 11.27
CA ALA A 159 5.20 3.01 11.62
C ALA A 159 6.41 2.73 12.51
N LYS A 160 7.61 3.12 12.08
CA LYS A 160 8.87 2.89 12.81
C LYS A 160 9.48 4.23 13.25
N HIS A 161 9.87 4.32 14.52
CA HIS A 161 10.73 5.40 15.02
C HIS A 161 12.19 5.08 14.67
N PHE A 162 12.95 6.09 14.26
CA PHE A 162 14.41 6.04 14.34
C PHE A 162 14.90 6.99 15.44
N VAL A 163 15.97 6.57 16.11
CA VAL A 163 16.74 7.29 17.14
C VAL A 163 17.58 8.37 16.47
#